data_AF-A0A1L7X7Y3-F1
#
_entry.id   AF-A0A1L7X7Y3-F1
#
_cell.length_a   1.000
_cell.length_b   1.000
_cell.length_c   1.000
_cell.angle_alpha   90.00
_cell.angle_beta   90.00
_cell.angle_gamma   90.00
#
_symmetry.space_group_name_H-M   'P 1'
#
loop_
_entity.id
_entity.type
_entity.pdbx_description
1 polymer ?
#
loop_
_entity_poly.entity_id
_entity_poly.type
_entity_poly.pdbx_seq_one_letter_code
_entity_poly.pdbx_strand_id
1 'polypeptide(L)'
;MPIHLLSAYACHTSPRYSADEAELTRSSLEWYKTLEPRGVQSTGQARLTPSKPRNLSPLQNVPPQQQHPTYNMTSNYEPSFTSSERTLINPSKSAPLLSSTTKPTTSTFQFPRDYHFPPFYTLQPTLTTLHAQLQKWSSLILSYCRFHKVFKLSIADAIETDLFYNKRLGKRLSREDAKEVIEFMRKEGRAEPVGKDGKEGGGSVFWVWWRNPEEWAGLIADWVDETAQKNTVLTLYELTESEATISQDFHGMDPELLQKALGILVKRGKAQVFGQEDQQGVKFF
;
A
#
# COMPACT_ATOMS: atom_id res chain seq x y z
N MET A 1 -16.38 37.36 -22.55
CA MET A 1 -15.20 36.89 -21.82
C MET A 1 -15.63 36.07 -20.61
N PRO A 2 -15.75 34.73 -20.70
CA PRO A 2 -15.88 33.88 -19.54
C PRO A 2 -14.49 33.53 -18.99
N ILE A 3 -14.24 33.77 -17.70
CA ILE A 3 -13.03 33.31 -17.02
C ILE A 3 -13.37 32.00 -16.32
N HIS A 4 -12.71 30.90 -16.71
CA HIS A 4 -12.85 29.62 -16.05
C HIS A 4 -12.06 29.60 -14.74
N LEU A 5 -12.76 29.55 -13.60
CA LEU A 5 -12.15 29.20 -12.31
C LEU A 5 -12.13 27.68 -12.15
N LEU A 6 -10.99 27.07 -12.47
CA LEU A 6 -10.70 25.69 -12.09
C LEU A 6 -10.36 25.65 -10.59
N SER A 7 -11.27 25.13 -9.77
CA SER A 7 -10.96 24.83 -8.36
C SER A 7 -10.04 23.61 -8.30
N ALA A 8 -8.77 23.83 -8.00
CA ALA A 8 -7.80 22.77 -7.80
C ALA A 8 -7.93 22.20 -6.38
N TYR A 9 -8.45 20.99 -6.24
CA TYR A 9 -8.44 20.23 -4.98
C TYR A 9 -7.00 19.85 -4.62
N ALA A 10 -6.29 20.76 -3.96
CA ALA A 10 -4.95 20.53 -3.44
C ALA A 10 -5.02 19.55 -2.25
N CYS A 11 -4.68 18.29 -2.48
CA CYS A 11 -4.65 17.23 -1.47
C CYS A 11 -3.69 17.59 -0.33
N HIS A 12 -4.24 18.06 0.80
CA HIS A 12 -3.46 18.45 1.97
C HIS A 12 -3.07 17.23 2.81
N THR A 13 -1.98 16.56 2.44
CA THR A 13 -1.27 15.65 3.35
C THR A 13 -0.70 16.46 4.53
N SER A 14 -1.29 16.31 5.71
CA SER A 14 -0.95 17.13 6.88
C SER A 14 0.51 16.92 7.34
N PRO A 15 1.36 17.97 7.42
CA PRO A 15 2.79 17.81 7.66
C PRO A 15 3.19 17.09 8.96
N ARG A 16 2.31 17.03 9.97
CA ARG A 16 2.61 16.33 11.24
C ARG A 16 2.80 14.83 11.05
N TYR A 17 2.02 14.21 10.16
CA TYR A 17 2.09 12.77 9.89
C TYR A 17 3.51 12.33 9.48
N SER A 18 4.21 13.14 8.69
CA SER A 18 5.55 12.81 8.18
C SER A 18 6.64 12.77 9.28
N ALA A 19 6.46 13.51 10.37
CA ALA A 19 7.40 13.47 11.50
C ALA A 19 7.22 12.19 12.32
N ASP A 20 5.97 11.88 12.68
CA ASP A 20 5.61 10.68 13.42
C ASP A 20 5.93 9.41 12.61
N GLU A 21 5.65 9.41 11.30
CA GLU A 21 6.01 8.34 10.35
C GLU A 21 7.53 8.12 10.27
N ALA A 22 8.33 9.19 10.27
CA ALA A 22 9.80 9.09 10.25
C ALA A 22 10.39 8.53 11.55
N GLU A 23 9.80 8.85 12.71
CA GLU A 23 10.23 8.32 14.00
C GLU A 23 9.77 6.85 14.19
N LEU A 24 8.54 6.51 13.80
CA LEU A 24 8.07 5.12 13.73
C LEU A 24 8.93 4.27 12.78
N THR A 25 9.31 4.80 11.61
CA THR A 25 10.20 4.11 10.65
C THR A 25 11.58 3.84 11.26
N ARG A 26 12.15 4.80 12.01
CA ARG A 26 13.42 4.59 12.73
C ARG A 26 13.26 3.54 13.83
N SER A 27 12.22 3.64 14.65
CA SER A 27 11.92 2.68 15.72
C SER A 27 11.77 1.24 15.17
N SER A 28 11.06 1.08 14.05
CA SER A 28 10.93 -0.18 13.34
C SER A 28 12.28 -0.71 12.83
N LEU A 29 13.09 0.15 12.20
CA LEU A 29 14.44 -0.22 11.73
C LEU A 29 15.39 -0.61 12.87
N GLU A 30 15.37 0.08 14.02
CA GLU A 30 16.17 -0.34 15.18
C GLU A 30 15.66 -1.67 15.77
N TRP A 31 14.34 -1.89 15.81
CA TRP A 31 13.78 -3.18 16.24
C TRP A 31 14.19 -4.35 15.34
N TYR A 32 14.25 -4.17 14.01
CA TYR A 32 14.77 -5.24 13.14
C TYR A 32 16.25 -5.55 13.38
N LYS A 33 17.05 -4.60 13.86
CA LYS A 33 18.45 -4.84 14.26
C LYS A 33 18.57 -5.59 15.59
N THR A 34 17.56 -5.57 16.46
CA THR A 34 17.57 -6.36 17.71
C THR A 34 17.14 -7.82 17.48
N LEU A 35 16.61 -8.15 16.30
CA LEU A 35 16.34 -9.54 15.89
C LEU A 35 17.54 -10.19 15.17
N GLU A 36 18.64 -10.38 15.89
CA GLU A 36 19.64 -11.37 15.46
C GLU A 36 19.07 -12.81 15.55
N PRO A 37 19.50 -13.73 14.66
CA PRO A 37 18.70 -14.90 14.32
C PRO A 37 18.70 -16.00 15.40
N ARG A 38 17.58 -16.74 15.47
CA ARG A 38 17.51 -18.03 16.17
C ARG A 38 18.40 -19.05 15.44
N GLY A 39 19.66 -19.16 15.86
CA GLY A 39 20.63 -20.07 15.26
C GLY A 39 20.18 -21.54 15.29
N VAL A 40 20.29 -22.22 14.14
CA VAL A 40 20.01 -23.65 14.03
C VAL A 40 21.09 -24.43 14.79
N GLN A 41 20.72 -25.05 15.92
CA GLN A 41 21.64 -25.87 16.70
C GLN A 41 21.86 -27.24 16.04
N SER A 42 22.93 -27.36 15.24
CA SER A 42 23.40 -28.65 14.72
C SER A 42 24.32 -29.33 15.75
N THR A 43 23.76 -30.21 16.58
CA THR A 43 24.53 -31.01 17.55
C THR A 43 25.17 -32.23 16.88
N GLY A 44 26.51 -32.28 16.85
CA GLY A 44 27.25 -33.43 16.31
C GLY A 44 28.77 -33.34 16.57
N GLN A 45 29.24 -33.85 17.71
CA GLN A 45 30.67 -33.90 18.04
C GLN A 45 31.31 -35.23 17.64
N ALA A 46 32.47 -35.21 16.98
CA ALA A 46 33.36 -36.37 16.84
C ALA A 46 34.86 -35.98 16.75
N ARG A 47 35.49 -36.00 17.93
CA ARG A 47 36.93 -36.04 18.31
C ARG A 47 38.05 -36.17 17.24
N LEU A 48 39.16 -35.47 17.51
CA LEU A 48 40.45 -35.39 16.79
C LEU A 48 41.37 -36.63 16.93
N THR A 49 42.24 -36.86 15.93
CA THR A 49 43.69 -37.17 16.08
C THR A 49 44.52 -36.64 14.88
N PRO A 50 45.85 -36.40 15.00
CA PRO A 50 46.65 -35.69 13.98
C PRO A 50 47.79 -36.50 13.32
N SER A 51 48.30 -36.02 12.17
CA SER A 51 49.62 -36.39 11.62
C SER A 51 50.25 -35.21 10.83
N LYS A 52 51.57 -35.27 10.56
CA LYS A 52 52.41 -34.15 10.05
C LYS A 52 53.52 -34.70 9.11
N PRO A 53 54.37 -33.86 8.47
CA PRO A 53 54.22 -33.32 7.12
C PRO A 53 55.22 -33.91 6.09
N ARG A 54 55.14 -33.46 4.83
CA ARG A 54 56.30 -33.40 3.90
C ARG A 54 56.20 -32.13 3.03
N ASN A 55 57.29 -31.75 2.34
CA ASN A 55 57.62 -30.34 2.09
C ASN A 55 58.32 -30.09 0.73
N LEU A 56 58.27 -28.82 0.27
CA LEU A 56 59.07 -28.16 -0.78
C LEU A 56 58.76 -28.39 -2.29
N SER A 57 59.21 -27.39 -3.08
CA SER A 57 58.87 -27.02 -4.47
C SER A 57 60.18 -26.82 -5.30
N PRO A 58 60.36 -25.95 -6.35
CA PRO A 58 59.47 -25.21 -7.28
C PRO A 58 59.94 -25.26 -8.79
N LEU A 59 59.66 -24.21 -9.60
CA LEU A 59 60.14 -23.88 -10.97
C LEU A 59 59.41 -24.62 -12.13
N GLN A 60 59.17 -24.09 -13.35
CA GLN A 60 59.30 -22.76 -14.02
C GLN A 60 58.38 -22.74 -15.29
N ASN A 61 58.20 -21.75 -16.19
CA ASN A 61 58.79 -20.41 -16.47
C ASN A 61 57.75 -19.45 -17.15
N VAL A 62 58.11 -18.17 -17.35
CA VAL A 62 57.28 -17.03 -17.90
C VAL A 62 58.25 -16.08 -18.68
N PRO A 63 57.98 -15.43 -19.87
CA PRO A 63 57.03 -14.30 -20.05
C PRO A 63 56.15 -14.18 -21.37
N PRO A 64 56.29 -13.27 -22.38
CA PRO A 64 55.18 -12.34 -22.76
C PRO A 64 54.90 -12.01 -24.27
N GLN A 65 54.05 -10.98 -24.50
CA GLN A 65 53.82 -10.08 -25.68
C GLN A 65 52.52 -10.29 -26.50
N GLN A 66 51.80 -9.27 -27.03
CA GLN A 66 51.87 -7.79 -26.84
C GLN A 66 50.53 -7.07 -27.22
N GLN A 67 50.18 -6.02 -26.45
CA GLN A 67 49.59 -4.70 -26.83
C GLN A 67 48.23 -4.52 -27.55
N HIS A 68 47.60 -3.37 -27.22
CA HIS A 68 46.51 -2.70 -27.94
C HIS A 68 47.07 -1.75 -29.03
N PRO A 69 46.21 -1.20 -29.90
CA PRO A 69 46.35 0.17 -30.36
C PRO A 69 45.16 1.08 -29.97
N THR A 70 45.41 2.39 -29.97
CA THR A 70 44.48 3.45 -29.54
C THR A 70 43.78 4.17 -30.70
N TYR A 71 42.86 5.07 -30.33
CA TYR A 71 42.05 5.97 -31.17
C TYR A 71 42.80 6.68 -32.31
N ASN A 72 42.04 7.04 -33.35
CA ASN A 72 42.34 8.19 -34.21
C ASN A 72 41.04 8.86 -34.68
N MET A 73 41.10 10.16 -34.99
CA MET A 73 39.95 11.01 -35.32
C MET A 73 40.33 11.99 -36.45
N THR A 74 39.61 11.96 -37.59
CA THR A 74 39.54 13.12 -38.50
C THR A 74 38.34 13.09 -39.46
N SER A 75 37.63 14.22 -39.48
CA SER A 75 36.81 14.84 -40.53
C SER A 75 36.84 14.24 -41.96
N ASN A 76 35.67 14.21 -42.64
CA ASN A 76 35.40 15.14 -43.77
C ASN A 76 33.92 15.23 -44.24
N TYR A 77 33.43 16.47 -44.26
CA TYR A 77 32.45 17.13 -45.15
C TYR A 77 31.31 16.35 -45.86
N GLU A 78 30.08 16.78 -45.55
CA GLU A 78 29.06 17.40 -46.44
C GLU A 78 29.10 17.23 -48.00
N PRO A 79 27.96 17.44 -48.72
CA PRO A 79 26.55 17.63 -48.30
C PRO A 79 25.62 16.67 -49.10
N SER A 80 24.34 16.86 -49.46
CA SER A 80 23.21 17.77 -49.15
C SER A 80 21.88 17.03 -49.52
N PHE A 81 20.73 17.42 -48.95
CA PHE A 81 19.57 17.99 -49.70
C PHE A 81 18.35 18.30 -48.82
N THR A 82 17.58 19.30 -49.23
CA THR A 82 16.33 19.76 -48.60
C THR A 82 15.08 19.10 -49.19
N SER A 83 14.04 18.89 -48.38
CA SER A 83 12.71 19.39 -48.76
C SER A 83 11.86 19.70 -47.53
N SER A 84 11.05 20.74 -47.67
CA SER A 84 10.02 21.16 -46.72
C SER A 84 8.71 21.26 -47.50
N GLU A 85 7.61 20.68 -46.99
CA GLU A 85 6.30 20.95 -47.60
C GLU A 85 5.18 21.16 -46.60
N ARG A 86 4.30 22.11 -46.94
CA ARG A 86 3.25 22.68 -46.10
C ARG A 86 2.11 23.15 -47.00
N THR A 87 1.02 22.39 -47.04
CA THR A 87 -0.29 22.75 -47.60
C THR A 87 -1.31 21.73 -47.08
N LEU A 88 -2.61 22.00 -46.93
CA LEU A 88 -3.34 23.27 -46.83
C LEU A 88 -4.63 23.03 -46.01
N ILE A 89 -5.28 24.10 -45.53
CA ILE A 89 -6.59 24.02 -44.85
C ILE A 89 -7.70 24.18 -45.89
N ASN A 90 -8.76 23.36 -45.81
CA ASN A 90 -10.07 23.71 -46.37
C ASN A 90 -11.20 23.04 -45.53
N PRO A 91 -12.31 23.72 -45.19
CA PRO A 91 -13.26 23.22 -44.19
C PRO A 91 -14.55 22.60 -44.78
N SER A 92 -15.41 22.12 -43.87
CA SER A 92 -16.83 21.79 -44.04
C SER A 92 -17.22 20.47 -44.74
N LYS A 93 -17.62 19.47 -43.93
CA LYS A 93 -18.95 18.84 -44.04
C LYS A 93 -19.31 17.99 -42.79
N SER A 94 -20.53 18.20 -42.29
CA SER A 94 -21.39 17.27 -41.52
C SER A 94 -20.73 16.20 -40.63
N ALA A 95 -20.79 16.38 -39.31
CA ALA A 95 -20.53 15.33 -38.33
C ALA A 95 -21.79 14.47 -38.05
N PRO A 96 -21.69 13.13 -38.02
CA PRO A 96 -22.69 12.27 -37.38
C PRO A 96 -22.53 12.34 -35.85
N LEU A 97 -23.63 12.19 -35.09
CA LEU A 97 -23.56 12.11 -33.64
C LEU A 97 -22.88 10.80 -33.22
N LEU A 98 -21.71 10.90 -32.58
CA LEU A 98 -21.17 9.81 -31.77
C LEU A 98 -21.97 9.74 -30.47
N SER A 99 -23.00 8.90 -30.45
CA SER A 99 -23.69 8.51 -29.22
C SER A 99 -22.70 7.76 -28.31
N SER A 100 -22.08 8.47 -27.37
CA SER A 100 -21.21 7.89 -26.36
C SER A 100 -22.03 7.03 -25.40
N THR A 101 -22.26 5.78 -25.76
CA THR A 101 -22.79 4.75 -24.86
C THR A 101 -21.74 4.47 -23.80
N THR A 102 -21.76 5.28 -22.73
CA THR A 102 -20.89 5.15 -21.58
C THR A 102 -21.23 3.88 -20.84
N LYS A 103 -20.66 2.75 -21.29
CA LYS A 103 -20.66 1.51 -20.51
C LYS A 103 -20.06 1.83 -19.13
N PRO A 104 -20.67 1.35 -18.03
CA PRO A 104 -20.08 1.53 -16.71
C PRO A 104 -18.71 0.85 -16.71
N THR A 105 -17.65 1.64 -16.67
CA THR A 105 -16.28 1.15 -16.54
C THR A 105 -16.09 0.67 -15.11
N THR A 106 -16.31 -0.62 -14.87
CA THR A 106 -15.95 -1.27 -13.61
C THR A 106 -14.46 -1.00 -13.36
N SER A 107 -14.17 -0.18 -12.36
CA SER A 107 -12.79 0.10 -11.96
C SER A 107 -12.16 -1.21 -11.49
N THR A 108 -10.89 -1.42 -11.85
CA THR A 108 -10.11 -2.58 -11.46
C THR A 108 -8.89 -2.12 -10.69
N PHE A 109 -8.57 -2.82 -9.60
CA PHE A 109 -7.40 -2.49 -8.78
C PHE A 109 -6.11 -2.59 -9.60
N GLN A 110 -5.26 -1.57 -9.51
CA GLN A 110 -3.99 -1.50 -10.23
C GLN A 110 -2.86 -1.90 -9.30
N PHE A 111 -2.38 -3.13 -9.46
CA PHE A 111 -1.28 -3.66 -8.66
C PHE A 111 0.05 -2.93 -8.95
N PRO A 112 0.89 -2.66 -7.93
CA PRO A 112 2.16 -1.96 -8.10
C PRO A 112 3.20 -2.83 -8.84
N ARG A 113 4.25 -2.21 -9.39
CA ARG A 113 5.31 -2.93 -10.13
C ARG A 113 5.92 -4.08 -9.34
N ASP A 114 6.16 -3.89 -8.04
CA ASP A 114 6.74 -4.90 -7.15
C ASP A 114 5.86 -6.15 -6.97
N TYR A 115 4.53 -6.03 -7.07
CA TYR A 115 3.63 -7.18 -7.06
C TYR A 115 3.87 -8.12 -8.25
N HIS A 116 4.47 -7.62 -9.34
CA HIS A 116 4.88 -8.44 -10.49
C HIS A 116 6.36 -8.87 -10.46
N PHE A 117 7.07 -8.70 -9.34
CA PHE A 117 8.47 -9.12 -9.17
C PHE A 117 8.53 -10.44 -8.34
N PRO A 118 8.97 -11.58 -8.90
CA PRO A 118 8.88 -12.87 -8.21
C PRO A 118 9.55 -12.96 -6.81
N PRO A 119 10.70 -12.31 -6.53
CA PRO A 119 11.29 -12.27 -5.19
C PRO A 119 10.47 -11.51 -4.13
N PHE A 120 9.47 -10.71 -4.52
CA PHE A 120 8.63 -9.96 -3.58
C PHE A 120 7.82 -10.89 -2.64
N TYR A 121 7.56 -12.12 -3.08
CA TYR A 121 6.83 -13.18 -2.37
C TYR A 121 7.71 -14.05 -1.47
N THR A 122 8.93 -13.63 -1.16
CA THR A 122 9.86 -14.34 -0.28
C THR A 122 10.61 -13.32 0.56
N LEU A 123 10.51 -13.40 1.89
CA LEU A 123 11.14 -12.42 2.76
C LEU A 123 12.66 -12.40 2.57
N GLN A 124 13.21 -11.21 2.34
CA GLN A 124 14.63 -11.05 2.03
C GLN A 124 15.50 -11.20 3.29
N PRO A 125 16.65 -11.89 3.23
CA PRO A 125 17.49 -12.14 4.41
C PRO A 125 18.23 -10.89 4.91
N THR A 126 18.44 -9.91 4.04
CA THR A 126 19.13 -8.65 4.38
C THR A 126 18.13 -7.67 5.01
N LEU A 127 18.32 -7.30 6.28
CA LEU A 127 17.38 -6.48 7.06
C LEU A 127 16.93 -5.17 6.39
N THR A 128 17.83 -4.48 5.68
CA THR A 128 17.49 -3.25 4.94
C THR A 128 16.57 -3.51 3.75
N THR A 129 16.83 -4.60 3.01
CA THR A 129 15.98 -5.05 1.90
C THR A 129 14.65 -5.60 2.42
N LEU A 130 14.66 -6.31 3.55
CA LEU A 130 13.47 -6.80 4.25
C LEU A 130 12.56 -5.62 4.64
N HIS A 131 13.08 -4.62 5.34
CA HIS A 131 12.30 -3.43 5.70
C HIS A 131 11.70 -2.73 4.47
N ALA A 132 12.47 -2.58 3.39
CA ALA A 132 11.98 -2.00 2.14
C ALA A 132 10.88 -2.86 1.45
N GLN A 133 10.95 -4.19 1.58
CA GLN A 133 9.92 -5.12 1.13
C GLN A 133 8.65 -5.05 2.00
N LEU A 134 8.80 -4.97 3.32
CA LEU A 134 7.68 -4.86 4.27
C LEU A 134 6.93 -3.53 4.09
N GLN A 135 7.64 -2.42 3.88
CA GLN A 135 7.03 -1.12 3.53
C GLN A 135 6.19 -1.21 2.23
N LYS A 136 6.72 -1.87 1.20
CA LYS A 136 6.00 -2.11 -0.07
C LYS A 136 4.76 -3.00 0.12
N TRP A 137 4.86 -4.05 0.92
CA TRP A 137 3.73 -4.92 1.26
C TRP A 137 2.64 -4.16 2.04
N SER A 138 3.02 -3.34 3.03
CA SER A 138 2.09 -2.48 3.76
C SER A 138 1.36 -1.50 2.84
N SER A 139 2.09 -0.81 1.95
CA SER A 139 1.50 0.09 0.96
C SER A 139 0.51 -0.61 0.01
N LEU A 140 0.83 -1.84 -0.43
CA LEU A 140 -0.08 -2.68 -1.21
C LEU A 140 -1.33 -3.07 -0.41
N ILE A 141 -1.18 -3.53 0.84
CA ILE A 141 -2.33 -3.92 1.68
C ILE A 141 -3.25 -2.72 1.92
N LEU A 142 -2.71 -1.55 2.29
CA LEU A 142 -3.50 -0.36 2.57
C LEU A 142 -4.26 0.13 1.32
N SER A 143 -3.61 0.12 0.14
CA SER A 143 -4.25 0.52 -1.12
C SER A 143 -5.28 -0.48 -1.63
N TYR A 144 -5.02 -1.79 -1.50
CA TYR A 144 -5.96 -2.86 -1.85
C TYR A 144 -7.18 -2.83 -0.92
N CYS A 145 -6.96 -2.77 0.40
CA CYS A 145 -8.03 -2.70 1.39
C CYS A 145 -8.89 -1.45 1.22
N ARG A 146 -8.30 -0.28 0.92
CA ARG A 146 -9.04 0.93 0.54
C ARG A 146 -9.91 0.72 -0.70
N PHE A 147 -9.34 0.16 -1.77
CA PHE A 147 -10.07 -0.04 -3.03
C PHE A 147 -11.24 -1.01 -2.88
N HIS A 148 -11.06 -2.09 -2.12
CA HIS A 148 -12.08 -3.12 -1.88
C HIS A 148 -12.97 -2.86 -0.65
N LYS A 149 -12.86 -1.68 0.00
CA LYS A 149 -13.54 -1.32 1.27
C LYS A 149 -13.41 -2.40 2.37
N VAL A 150 -12.23 -3.02 2.46
CA VAL A 150 -11.91 -4.01 3.50
C VAL A 150 -11.37 -3.27 4.73
N PHE A 151 -12.06 -3.40 5.86
CA PHE A 151 -11.64 -2.79 7.14
C PHE A 151 -11.02 -3.80 8.11
N LYS A 152 -11.44 -5.07 8.03
CA LYS A 152 -10.91 -6.21 8.79
C LYS A 152 -10.31 -7.23 7.82
N LEU A 153 -9.05 -7.57 7.98
CA LEU A 153 -8.31 -8.52 7.15
C LEU A 153 -8.01 -9.80 7.94
N SER A 154 -8.55 -10.91 7.46
CA SER A 154 -8.20 -12.26 7.93
C SER A 154 -7.03 -12.80 7.11
N ILE A 155 -5.91 -13.14 7.74
CA ILE A 155 -4.75 -13.75 7.07
C ILE A 155 -5.12 -15.12 6.47
N ALA A 156 -6.04 -15.86 7.11
CA ALA A 156 -6.47 -17.18 6.64
C ALA A 156 -7.21 -17.12 5.29
N ASP A 157 -7.97 -16.05 5.03
CA ASP A 157 -8.71 -15.84 3.80
C ASP A 157 -7.88 -15.06 2.77
N ALA A 158 -7.12 -14.05 3.23
CA ALA A 158 -6.30 -13.19 2.37
C ALA A 158 -5.28 -13.96 1.53
N ILE A 159 -4.74 -15.08 2.03
CA ILE A 159 -3.82 -15.95 1.28
C ILE A 159 -4.42 -16.58 0.02
N GLU A 160 -5.75 -16.71 -0.08
CA GLU A 160 -6.44 -17.20 -1.28
C GLU A 160 -6.83 -16.07 -2.24
N THR A 161 -6.88 -14.82 -1.75
CA THR A 161 -7.19 -13.63 -2.55
C THR A 161 -6.00 -13.15 -3.39
N ASP A 162 -6.28 -12.32 -4.40
CA ASP A 162 -5.25 -11.68 -5.23
C ASP A 162 -4.37 -10.67 -4.46
N LEU A 163 -4.67 -10.35 -3.19
CA LEU A 163 -3.76 -9.56 -2.35
C LEU A 163 -2.43 -10.28 -2.11
N PHE A 164 -2.48 -11.55 -1.70
CA PHE A 164 -1.28 -12.34 -1.38
C PHE A 164 -0.97 -13.42 -2.42
N TYR A 165 -1.88 -13.74 -3.35
CA TYR A 165 -1.67 -14.74 -4.40
C TYR A 165 -1.72 -14.15 -5.82
N ASN A 166 -0.54 -13.95 -6.42
CA ASN A 166 -0.41 -13.59 -7.83
C ASN A 166 -0.54 -14.81 -8.74
N LYS A 167 -1.78 -15.09 -9.13
CA LYS A 167 -2.17 -16.17 -10.06
C LYS A 167 -1.40 -16.11 -11.39
N ARG A 168 -1.06 -14.92 -11.90
CA ARG A 168 -0.30 -14.75 -13.16
C ARG A 168 1.17 -15.17 -13.04
N LEU A 169 1.77 -15.08 -11.85
CA LEU A 169 3.15 -15.52 -11.59
C LEU A 169 3.24 -16.92 -10.98
N GLY A 170 2.11 -17.49 -10.52
CA GLY A 170 2.14 -18.68 -9.67
C GLY A 170 2.90 -18.44 -8.34
N LYS A 171 2.85 -17.22 -7.81
CA LYS A 171 3.56 -16.82 -6.59
C LYS A 171 2.59 -16.33 -5.52
N ARG A 172 2.79 -16.82 -4.30
CA ARG A 172 1.98 -16.51 -3.12
C ARG A 172 2.90 -16.21 -1.94
N LEU A 173 2.54 -15.22 -1.12
CA LEU A 173 3.19 -14.95 0.15
C LEU A 173 2.81 -16.06 1.15
N SER A 174 3.74 -16.63 1.93
CA SER A 174 3.36 -17.67 2.88
C SER A 174 2.49 -17.11 4.01
N ARG A 175 1.74 -17.97 4.71
CA ARG A 175 0.94 -17.56 5.87
C ARG A 175 1.81 -17.00 7.00
N GLU A 176 3.07 -17.42 7.04
CA GLU A 176 4.08 -17.02 8.02
C GLU A 176 4.66 -15.65 7.64
N ASP A 177 5.08 -15.47 6.38
CA ASP A 177 5.53 -14.17 5.86
C ASP A 177 4.41 -13.10 5.94
N ALA A 178 3.16 -13.49 5.69
CA ALA A 178 2.01 -12.61 5.82
C ALA A 178 1.76 -12.15 7.27
N LYS A 179 2.04 -13.00 8.26
CA LYS A 179 2.00 -12.58 9.68
C LYS A 179 3.09 -11.55 9.99
N GLU A 180 4.31 -11.75 9.49
CA GLU A 180 5.40 -10.78 9.68
C GLU A 180 5.06 -9.42 9.05
N VAL A 181 4.42 -9.40 7.87
CA VAL A 181 3.92 -8.17 7.23
C VAL A 181 2.84 -7.48 8.08
N ILE A 182 1.88 -8.22 8.65
CA ILE A 182 0.81 -7.61 9.46
C ILE A 182 1.31 -7.18 10.84
N GLU A 183 2.23 -7.92 11.44
CA GLU A 183 2.91 -7.56 12.69
C GLU A 183 3.85 -6.35 12.50
N PHE A 184 4.44 -6.18 11.32
CA PHE A 184 5.11 -4.95 10.91
C PHE A 184 4.14 -3.75 10.88
N MET A 185 3.02 -3.88 10.15
CA MET A 185 1.98 -2.84 10.10
C MET A 185 1.44 -2.49 11.49
N ARG A 186 1.29 -3.48 12.39
CA ARG A 186 0.83 -3.28 13.77
C ARG A 186 1.79 -2.42 14.60
N LYS A 187 3.10 -2.57 14.42
CA LYS A 187 4.11 -1.72 15.12
C LYS A 187 4.07 -0.27 14.65
N GLU A 188 3.70 -0.03 13.40
CA GLU A 188 3.55 1.31 12.82
C GLU A 188 2.16 1.92 13.08
N GLY A 189 1.29 1.26 13.86
CA GLY A 189 -0.09 1.69 14.09
C GLY A 189 -1.03 1.52 12.88
N ARG A 190 -0.57 0.89 11.80
CA ARG A 190 -1.32 0.69 10.53
C ARG A 190 -2.24 -0.54 10.56
N ALA A 191 -2.17 -1.35 11.62
CA ALA A 191 -3.09 -2.46 11.91
C ALA A 191 -3.31 -2.66 13.42
N GLU A 192 -4.45 -3.24 13.81
CA GLU A 192 -4.81 -3.57 15.21
C GLU A 192 -5.46 -4.98 15.25
N PRO A 193 -5.06 -5.92 16.12
CA PRO A 193 -5.73 -7.23 16.20
C PRO A 193 -7.19 -7.09 16.65
N VAL A 194 -8.08 -7.94 16.11
CA VAL A 194 -9.50 -7.95 16.50
C VAL A 194 -9.72 -8.82 17.75
N GLY A 195 -10.52 -8.30 18.70
CA GLY A 195 -10.88 -8.99 19.94
C GLY A 195 -10.00 -8.62 21.15
N LYS A 196 -10.49 -8.93 22.37
CA LYS A 196 -9.74 -8.66 23.60
C LYS A 196 -8.57 -9.64 23.76
N ASP A 197 -7.42 -9.10 24.17
CA ASP A 197 -6.21 -9.81 24.62
C ASP A 197 -5.60 -10.84 23.65
N GLY A 198 -6.09 -10.94 22.40
CA GLY A 198 -5.55 -11.82 21.35
C GLY A 198 -5.62 -13.32 21.64
N LYS A 199 -6.40 -13.75 22.65
CA LYS A 199 -6.37 -15.13 23.19
C LYS A 199 -7.58 -15.98 22.84
N GLU A 200 -8.75 -15.40 22.59
CA GLU A 200 -9.95 -16.14 22.17
C GLU A 200 -10.01 -16.28 20.65
N GLY A 201 -9.36 -17.32 20.10
CA GLY A 201 -9.57 -17.86 18.75
C GLY A 201 -9.17 -17.00 17.54
N GLY A 202 -9.18 -15.67 17.66
CA GLY A 202 -9.16 -14.71 16.55
C GLY A 202 -7.79 -14.17 16.13
N GLY A 203 -6.66 -14.77 16.57
CA GLY A 203 -5.28 -14.32 16.33
C GLY A 203 -4.78 -14.34 14.86
N SER A 204 -5.71 -14.22 13.91
CA SER A 204 -5.50 -14.15 12.47
C SER A 204 -6.29 -13.01 11.80
N VAL A 205 -7.10 -12.23 12.55
CA VAL A 205 -7.94 -11.15 12.02
C VAL A 205 -7.50 -9.80 12.60
N PHE A 206 -7.30 -8.82 11.72
CA PHE A 206 -6.75 -7.51 12.07
C PHE A 206 -7.55 -6.39 11.41
N TRP A 207 -7.84 -5.32 12.14
CA TRP A 207 -8.16 -4.03 11.54
C TRP A 207 -7.02 -3.53 10.66
N VAL A 208 -7.35 -2.89 9.53
CA VAL A 208 -6.39 -2.28 8.60
C VAL A 208 -6.69 -0.78 8.47
N TRP A 209 -5.83 0.05 9.02
CA TRP A 209 -6.04 1.50 9.11
C TRP A 209 -5.54 2.24 7.86
N TRP A 210 -6.23 2.03 6.74
CA TRP A 210 -6.02 2.78 5.50
C TRP A 210 -6.59 4.21 5.50
N ARG A 211 -7.38 4.53 6.52
CA ARG A 211 -7.76 5.88 6.99
C ARG A 211 -8.13 5.76 8.48
N ASN A 212 -7.73 6.73 9.30
CA ASN A 212 -7.88 6.65 10.76
C ASN A 212 -9.31 7.00 11.23
N PRO A 213 -9.78 6.47 12.38
CA PRO A 213 -11.09 6.81 12.95
C PRO A 213 -11.35 8.32 13.13
N GLU A 214 -10.31 9.10 13.46
CA GLU A 214 -10.39 10.56 13.60
C GLU A 214 -10.63 11.30 12.28
N GLU A 215 -10.15 10.74 11.17
CA GLU A 215 -10.38 11.25 9.80
C GLU A 215 -11.75 10.84 9.28
N TRP A 216 -12.20 9.62 9.60
CA TRP A 216 -13.58 9.18 9.35
C TRP A 216 -14.60 10.05 10.09
N ALA A 217 -14.33 10.36 11.36
CA ALA A 217 -15.10 11.33 12.12
C ALA A 217 -15.12 12.71 11.46
N GLY A 218 -14.03 13.12 10.80
CA GLY A 218 -13.98 14.32 9.96
C GLY A 218 -14.97 14.24 8.80
N LEU A 219 -14.74 13.28 7.88
CA LEU A 219 -15.55 13.10 6.66
C LEU A 219 -17.06 12.99 6.92
N ILE A 220 -17.46 12.28 7.99
CA ILE A 220 -18.88 12.15 8.36
C ILE A 220 -19.45 13.51 8.82
N ALA A 221 -18.71 14.26 9.65
CA ALA A 221 -19.16 15.58 10.08
C ALA A 221 -19.18 16.60 8.93
N ASP A 222 -18.18 16.56 8.03
CA ASP A 222 -18.10 17.45 6.88
C ASP A 222 -19.27 17.19 5.91
N TRP A 223 -19.62 15.92 5.62
CA TRP A 223 -20.79 15.57 4.81
C TRP A 223 -22.13 15.98 5.46
N VAL A 224 -22.28 15.84 6.78
CA VAL A 224 -23.49 16.29 7.50
C VAL A 224 -23.65 17.82 7.42
N ASP A 225 -22.53 18.55 7.47
CA ASP A 225 -22.50 20.01 7.32
C ASP A 225 -22.83 20.43 5.89
N GLU A 226 -22.22 19.81 4.88
CA GLU A 226 -22.47 20.07 3.45
C GLU A 226 -23.90 19.74 3.02
N THR A 227 -24.51 18.69 3.59
CA THR A 227 -25.90 18.29 3.31
C THR A 227 -26.93 18.94 4.23
N ALA A 228 -26.50 19.81 5.16
CA ALA A 228 -27.34 20.52 6.13
C ALA A 228 -28.20 19.60 7.03
N GLN A 229 -27.76 18.37 7.31
CA GLN A 229 -28.51 17.39 8.11
C GLN A 229 -28.30 17.51 9.63
N LYS A 230 -27.60 18.56 10.07
CA LYS A 230 -27.50 18.96 11.48
C LYS A 230 -28.87 19.07 12.15
N ASN A 231 -28.90 18.77 13.44
CA ASN A 231 -30.06 18.74 14.32
C ASN A 231 -31.16 17.71 14.01
N THR A 232 -31.11 17.01 12.87
CA THR A 232 -31.91 15.82 12.57
C THR A 232 -31.30 14.57 13.21
N VAL A 233 -32.10 13.52 13.42
CA VAL A 233 -31.62 12.19 13.83
C VAL A 233 -31.56 11.32 12.58
N LEU A 234 -30.41 10.68 12.34
CA LEU A 234 -30.19 9.71 11.27
C LEU A 234 -29.91 8.33 11.88
N THR A 235 -30.38 7.25 11.26
CA THR A 235 -29.94 5.89 11.61
C THR A 235 -28.50 5.66 11.14
N LEU A 236 -27.81 4.70 11.75
CA LEU A 236 -26.48 4.31 11.28
C LEU A 236 -26.53 3.68 9.86
N TYR A 237 -27.65 3.03 9.51
CA TYR A 237 -27.90 2.48 8.18
C TYR A 237 -28.01 3.58 7.11
N GLU A 238 -28.70 4.69 7.39
CA GLU A 238 -28.78 5.82 6.45
C GLU A 238 -27.41 6.46 6.18
N LEU A 239 -26.48 6.43 7.15
CA LEU A 239 -25.13 6.94 6.94
C LEU A 239 -24.30 6.05 6.00
N THR A 240 -24.38 4.73 6.10
CA THR A 240 -23.52 3.84 5.28
C THR A 240 -24.18 3.32 4.02
N GLU A 241 -25.51 3.16 3.96
CA GLU A 241 -26.19 2.45 2.85
C GLU A 241 -27.16 3.33 2.03
N SER A 242 -27.39 4.60 2.39
CA SER A 242 -28.32 5.45 1.64
C SER A 242 -27.78 5.91 0.27
N GLU A 243 -28.69 6.19 -0.67
CA GLU A 243 -28.32 6.74 -1.98
C GLU A 243 -27.57 8.08 -1.87
N ALA A 244 -27.87 8.87 -0.82
CA ALA A 244 -27.22 10.15 -0.55
C ALA A 244 -25.75 10.02 -0.14
N THR A 245 -25.28 8.83 0.24
CA THR A 245 -23.87 8.59 0.62
C THR A 245 -23.08 7.78 -0.40
N ILE A 246 -23.67 7.28 -1.50
CA ILE A 246 -22.99 6.46 -2.53
C ILE A 246 -21.66 7.07 -3.03
N SER A 247 -21.57 8.41 -3.11
CA SER A 247 -20.36 9.14 -3.53
C SER A 247 -19.26 9.26 -2.46
N GLN A 248 -19.52 8.83 -1.23
CA GLN A 248 -18.65 9.04 -0.07
C GLN A 248 -17.73 7.85 0.21
N ASP A 249 -16.51 8.15 0.68
CA ASP A 249 -15.52 7.15 1.11
C ASP A 249 -16.09 6.22 2.20
N PHE A 250 -17.05 6.68 3.03
CA PHE A 250 -17.63 5.96 4.17
C PHE A 250 -18.92 5.15 3.88
N HIS A 251 -19.44 5.15 2.66
CA HIS A 251 -20.56 4.29 2.27
C HIS A 251 -20.13 2.82 2.29
N GLY A 252 -20.93 1.90 2.83
CA GLY A 252 -20.53 0.51 3.09
C GLY A 252 -19.39 0.37 4.12
N MET A 253 -19.28 1.27 5.09
CA MET A 253 -18.31 1.18 6.19
C MET A 253 -18.67 0.08 7.19
N ASP A 254 -17.65 -0.61 7.75
CA ASP A 254 -17.82 -1.56 8.85
C ASP A 254 -18.53 -0.90 10.07
N PRO A 255 -19.64 -1.46 10.59
CA PRO A 255 -20.42 -0.84 11.67
C PRO A 255 -19.65 -0.58 12.97
N GLU A 256 -18.64 -1.39 13.31
CA GLU A 256 -17.79 -1.13 14.49
C GLU A 256 -16.86 0.07 14.25
N LEU A 257 -16.41 0.29 13.01
CA LEU A 257 -15.62 1.47 12.64
C LEU A 257 -16.49 2.72 12.62
N LEU A 258 -17.73 2.62 12.13
CA LEU A 258 -18.70 3.70 12.21
C LEU A 258 -18.93 4.11 13.67
N GLN A 259 -19.14 3.14 14.58
CA GLN A 259 -19.25 3.43 16.01
C GLN A 259 -17.96 4.01 16.62
N LYS A 260 -16.76 3.55 16.22
CA LYS A 260 -15.47 4.18 16.62
C LYS A 260 -15.42 5.66 16.18
N ALA A 261 -15.79 5.98 14.94
CA ALA A 261 -15.78 7.34 14.39
C ALA A 261 -16.84 8.25 15.02
N LEU A 262 -18.08 7.77 15.17
CA LEU A 262 -19.15 8.51 15.85
C LEU A 262 -18.79 8.75 17.33
N GLY A 263 -18.18 7.78 18.01
CA GLY A 263 -17.68 7.95 19.38
C GLY A 263 -16.63 9.06 19.54
N ILE A 264 -15.87 9.37 18.49
CA ILE A 264 -14.95 10.53 18.46
C ILE A 264 -15.72 11.84 18.32
N LEU A 265 -16.80 11.87 17.51
CA LEU A 265 -17.67 13.05 17.41
C LEU A 265 -18.45 13.32 18.70
N VAL A 266 -18.92 12.27 19.39
CA VAL A 266 -19.54 12.38 20.72
C VAL A 266 -18.56 12.97 21.74
N LYS A 267 -17.31 12.46 21.80
CA LYS A 267 -16.25 13.02 22.66
C LYS A 267 -15.88 14.47 22.32
N ARG A 268 -16.07 14.90 21.06
CA ARG A 268 -15.87 16.28 20.59
C ARG A 268 -17.12 17.17 20.78
N GLY A 269 -18.22 16.66 21.32
CA GLY A 269 -19.48 17.39 21.49
C GLY A 269 -20.23 17.69 20.18
N LYS A 270 -19.82 17.10 19.05
CA LYS A 270 -20.40 17.31 17.71
C LYS A 270 -21.56 16.36 17.38
N ALA A 271 -21.74 15.30 18.16
CA ALA A 271 -22.78 14.31 17.95
C ALA A 271 -23.29 13.69 19.25
N GLN A 272 -24.45 13.04 19.20
CA GLN A 272 -24.98 12.18 20.25
C GLN A 272 -25.59 10.93 19.61
N VAL A 273 -25.20 9.75 20.09
CA VAL A 273 -25.75 8.45 19.67
C VAL A 273 -26.85 8.03 20.64
N PHE A 274 -27.90 7.40 20.12
CA PHE A 274 -29.11 6.94 20.80
C PHE A 274 -29.44 5.50 20.39
N GLY A 275 -30.34 4.86 21.13
CA GLY A 275 -30.81 3.50 20.84
C GLY A 275 -29.92 2.40 21.42
N GLN A 276 -30.22 1.15 21.05
CA GLN A 276 -29.51 -0.05 21.46
C GLN A 276 -29.38 -0.99 20.25
N GLU A 277 -28.26 -1.72 20.20
CA GLU A 277 -27.99 -2.78 19.21
C GLU A 277 -28.36 -2.35 17.77
N ASP A 278 -29.31 -3.01 17.11
CA ASP A 278 -29.67 -2.76 15.70
C ASP A 278 -30.51 -1.49 15.48
N GLN A 279 -30.99 -0.85 16.54
CA GLN A 279 -31.83 0.37 16.49
C GLN A 279 -31.05 1.62 16.91
N GLN A 280 -29.76 1.69 16.54
CA GLN A 280 -28.93 2.87 16.79
C GLN A 280 -29.22 4.02 15.82
N GLY A 281 -29.34 5.23 16.39
CA GLY A 281 -29.42 6.48 15.65
C GLY A 281 -28.49 7.54 16.22
N VAL A 282 -28.19 8.58 15.45
CA VAL A 282 -27.26 9.64 15.81
C VAL A 282 -27.81 11.01 15.41
N LYS A 283 -27.67 11.99 16.30
CA LYS A 283 -27.92 13.41 16.03
C LYS A 283 -26.58 14.14 15.97
N PHE A 284 -26.45 15.06 15.03
CA PHE A 284 -25.30 15.95 14.90
C PHE A 284 -25.68 17.40 15.29
N PHE A 285 -24.70 18.18 15.75
CA PHE A 285 -24.88 19.53 16.29
C PHE A 285 -24.02 20.56 15.53
#